data_AF-A0A0P7BMI3-F1
#
_entry.id   AF-A0A0P7BMI3-F1
#
_cell.length_a   1.000
_cell.length_b   1.000
_cell.length_c   1.000
_cell.angle_alpha   90.00
_cell.angle_beta   90.00
_cell.angle_gamma   90.00
#
_symmetry.space_group_name_H-M   'P 1'
#
loop_
_entity.id
_entity.type
_entity.pdbx_description
1 polymer ?
#
loop_
_entity_poly.entity_id
_entity_poly.type
_entity_poly.pdbx_seq_one_letter_code
_entity_poly.pdbx_strand_id
1 'polypeptide(L)'
;MSPRQGSHIHSSGIATIWHPNGLHEVVSVDMSATPAWDPSISKATGREYFNKFKVALTTRNAFFSFEKPIRDAEVKSAPGQTGLIISESYCEGTVKWEGKTLP
;
A
#
# COMPACT_ATOMS: atom_id res chain seq x y z
N MET A 1 -22.12 -33.17 3.10
CA MET A 1 -20.82 -32.48 2.97
C MET A 1 -21.09 -30.99 2.94
N SER A 2 -20.82 -30.28 4.04
CA SER A 2 -20.94 -28.82 4.07
C SER A 2 -19.73 -28.18 3.38
N PRO A 3 -19.91 -27.17 2.53
CA PRO A 3 -18.79 -26.44 1.96
C PRO A 3 -18.09 -25.67 3.08
N ARG A 4 -16.75 -25.81 3.17
CA ARG A 4 -15.92 -25.01 4.06
C ARG A 4 -16.11 -23.54 3.67
N GLN A 5 -16.71 -22.74 4.56
CA GLN A 5 -16.65 -21.28 4.46
C GLN A 5 -15.18 -20.90 4.37
N GLY A 6 -14.77 -20.35 3.22
CA GLY A 6 -13.47 -19.72 3.09
C GLY A 6 -13.38 -18.65 4.16
N SER A 7 -12.28 -18.63 4.90
CA SER A 7 -11.98 -17.54 5.83
C SER A 7 -12.04 -16.23 5.03
N HIS A 8 -13.08 -15.43 5.25
CA HIS A 8 -13.11 -14.06 4.79
C HIS A 8 -11.95 -13.36 5.50
N ILE A 9 -10.83 -13.17 4.81
CA ILE A 9 -9.78 -12.28 5.28
C ILE A 9 -10.43 -10.90 5.28
N HIS A 10 -10.86 -10.45 6.45
CA HIS A 10 -11.32 -9.08 6.63
C HIS A 10 -10.10 -8.19 6.43
N SER A 11 -9.95 -7.64 5.22
CA SER A 11 -8.97 -6.60 4.94
C SER A 11 -9.51 -5.29 5.50
N SER A 12 -8.72 -4.64 6.34
CA SER A 12 -8.98 -3.30 6.84
C SER A 12 -7.79 -2.41 6.52
N GLY A 13 -8.06 -1.13 6.32
CA GLY A 13 -7.03 -0.12 6.08
C GLY A 13 -7.48 1.23 6.59
N ILE A 14 -6.53 2.00 7.10
CA ILE A 14 -6.74 3.34 7.65
C ILE A 14 -5.71 4.25 7.03
N ALA A 15 -6.15 5.44 6.61
CA ALA A 15 -5.29 6.55 6.23
C ALA A 15 -5.46 7.68 7.25
N THR A 16 -4.35 8.30 7.61
CA THR A 16 -4.32 9.53 8.41
C THR A 16 -3.78 10.64 7.52
N ILE A 17 -4.48 11.78 7.47
CA ILE A 17 -4.19 12.88 6.55
C ILE A 17 -4.02 14.16 7.36
N TRP A 18 -2.91 14.85 7.13
CA TRP A 18 -2.60 16.17 7.69
C TRP A 18 -2.67 17.20 6.58
N HIS A 19 -3.59 18.15 6.72
CA HIS A 19 -3.80 19.21 5.75
C HIS A 19 -2.92 20.43 6.05
N PRO A 20 -2.57 21.23 5.03
CA PRO A 20 -1.79 22.46 5.23
C PRO A 20 -2.42 23.48 6.18
N ASN A 21 -3.75 23.45 6.33
CA ASN A 21 -4.49 24.32 7.25
C ASN A 21 -4.49 23.81 8.70
N GLY A 22 -3.77 22.72 9.01
CA GLY A 22 -3.70 22.12 10.34
C GLY A 22 -4.82 21.13 10.66
N LEU A 23 -5.76 20.88 9.74
CA LEU A 23 -6.77 19.84 9.91
C LEU A 23 -6.09 18.46 9.87
N HIS A 24 -6.45 17.59 10.82
CA HIS A 24 -6.06 16.18 10.84
C HIS A 24 -7.32 15.31 10.77
N GLU A 25 -7.29 14.30 9.91
CA GLU A 25 -8.40 13.37 9.76
C GLU A 25 -7.96 11.92 9.65
N VAL A 26 -8.87 11.02 10.04
CA VAL A 26 -8.71 9.58 9.95
C VAL A 26 -9.80 9.05 9.02
N VAL A 27 -9.40 8.35 7.95
CA VAL A 27 -10.29 7.90 6.89
C VAL A 27 -10.07 6.41 6.63
N SER A 28 -11.17 5.67 6.45
CA SER A 28 -11.10 4.26 6.05
C SER A 28 -10.60 4.12 4.61
N VAL A 29 -9.68 3.18 4.38
CA VAL A 29 -9.25 2.81 3.03
C VAL A 29 -10.26 1.84 2.43
N ASP A 30 -10.63 2.10 1.18
CA ASP A 30 -11.44 1.18 0.39
C ASP A 30 -10.55 0.06 -0.14
N MET A 31 -10.53 -1.07 0.58
CA MET A 31 -9.72 -2.23 0.23
C MET A 31 -10.15 -2.88 -1.08
N SER A 32 -11.38 -2.64 -1.56
CA SER A 32 -11.85 -3.16 -2.85
C SER A 32 -11.35 -2.34 -4.05
N ALA A 33 -10.95 -1.08 -3.81
CA ALA A 33 -10.49 -0.14 -4.82
C ALA A 33 -9.01 0.25 -4.67
N THR A 34 -8.24 -0.53 -3.92
CA THR A 34 -6.82 -0.31 -3.59
C THR A 34 -5.92 -1.39 -4.22
N PRO A 35 -5.74 -1.40 -5.56
CA PRO A 35 -4.88 -2.37 -6.23
C PRO A 35 -3.39 -2.07 -6.08
N ALA A 36 -2.58 -3.11 -6.21
CA ALA A 36 -1.14 -3.04 -6.46
C ALA A 36 -0.82 -3.80 -7.74
N TRP A 37 0.19 -3.35 -8.48
CA TRP A 37 0.60 -3.96 -9.74
C TRP A 37 2.09 -3.75 -10.01
N ASP A 38 2.54 -4.19 -11.19
CA ASP A 38 3.94 -4.13 -11.62
C ASP A 38 4.89 -4.90 -10.67
N PRO A 39 4.79 -6.25 -10.64
CA PRO A 39 5.55 -7.08 -9.72
C PRO A 39 7.04 -7.13 -10.07
N SER A 40 7.86 -7.33 -9.04
CA SER A 40 9.27 -7.69 -9.14
C SER A 40 9.58 -8.84 -8.17
N ILE A 41 10.45 -9.74 -8.60
CA ILE A 41 10.88 -10.89 -7.80
C ILE A 41 12.24 -10.56 -7.17
N SER A 42 12.35 -10.66 -5.85
CA SER A 42 13.64 -10.56 -5.15
C SER A 42 14.54 -11.70 -5.61
N LYS A 43 15.72 -11.38 -6.14
CA LYS A 43 16.75 -12.39 -6.46
C LYS A 43 17.26 -13.10 -5.21
N ALA A 44 17.13 -12.47 -4.05
CA ALA A 44 17.72 -12.92 -2.81
C ALA A 44 16.80 -13.87 -2.03
N THR A 45 15.49 -13.87 -2.26
CA THR A 45 14.51 -14.73 -1.56
C THR A 45 13.49 -15.39 -2.46
N GLY A 46 13.36 -14.94 -3.72
CA GLY A 46 12.29 -15.35 -4.62
C GLY A 46 10.92 -14.74 -4.30
N ARG A 47 10.81 -13.81 -3.34
CA ARG A 47 9.53 -13.18 -2.98
C ARG A 47 9.10 -12.15 -4.03
N GLU A 48 7.79 -12.07 -4.25
CA GLU A 48 7.18 -11.07 -5.12
C GLU A 48 6.82 -9.80 -4.34
N TYR A 49 7.14 -8.65 -4.92
CA TYR A 49 6.81 -7.32 -4.40
C TYR A 49 6.23 -6.47 -5.53
N PHE A 50 5.20 -5.68 -5.22
CA PHE A 50 4.63 -4.71 -6.16
C PHE A 50 5.43 -3.40 -6.14
N ASN A 51 5.45 -2.71 -7.28
CA ASN A 51 6.16 -1.44 -7.42
C ASN A 51 5.23 -0.26 -7.67
N LYS A 52 3.97 -0.51 -8.02
CA LYS A 52 2.95 0.52 -8.19
C LYS A 52 1.73 0.18 -7.35
N PHE A 53 1.17 1.20 -6.70
CA PHE A 53 0.06 1.04 -5.77
C PHE A 53 -0.92 2.18 -5.94
N LYS A 54 -2.19 1.88 -5.69
CA LYS A 54 -3.23 2.88 -5.52
C LYS A 54 -3.90 2.66 -4.17
N VAL A 55 -4.04 3.72 -3.38
CA VAL A 55 -4.81 3.72 -2.12
C VAL A 55 -6.05 4.57 -2.32
N ALA A 56 -7.23 3.93 -2.31
CA ALA A 56 -8.50 4.61 -2.51
C ALA A 56 -9.16 5.00 -1.19
N LEU A 57 -9.61 6.27 -1.11
CA LEU A 57 -10.40 6.82 -0.02
C LEU A 57 -11.75 7.28 -0.60
N THR A 58 -12.62 6.32 -0.93
CA THR A 58 -13.84 6.58 -1.70
C THR A 58 -14.84 7.50 -0.98
N THR A 59 -14.85 7.49 0.36
CA THR A 59 -15.64 8.44 1.19
C THR A 59 -15.23 9.90 1.01
N ARG A 60 -14.02 10.15 0.49
CA ARG A 60 -13.49 11.49 0.18
C ARG A 60 -13.42 11.78 -1.32
N ASN A 61 -13.92 10.89 -2.18
CA ASN A 61 -13.70 10.95 -3.63
C ASN A 61 -12.21 11.18 -3.95
N ALA A 62 -11.34 10.46 -3.24
CA ALA A 62 -9.90 10.66 -3.23
C ALA A 62 -9.16 9.34 -3.48
N PHE A 63 -7.97 9.44 -4.06
CA PHE A 63 -7.01 8.34 -4.11
C PHE A 63 -5.59 8.89 -4.17
N PHE A 64 -4.66 8.08 -3.70
CA PHE A 64 -3.25 8.27 -3.94
C PHE A 64 -2.75 7.18 -4.89
N SER A 65 -1.88 7.54 -5.81
CA SER A 65 -1.19 6.60 -6.68
C SER A 65 0.30 6.79 -6.52
N PHE A 66 1.03 5.74 -6.18
CA PHE A 66 2.46 5.82 -5.92
C PHE A 66 3.23 4.74 -6.69
N GLU A 67 4.49 5.07 -6.98
CA GLU A 67 5.48 4.18 -7.58
C GLU A 67 6.74 4.17 -6.72
N LYS A 68 7.33 2.99 -6.58
CA LYS A 68 8.67 2.79 -6.02
C LYS A 68 9.71 2.99 -7.11
N PRO A 69 10.59 4.02 -7.03
CA PRO A 69 11.67 4.18 -8.00
C PRO A 69 12.71 3.04 -7.91
N ILE A 70 12.95 2.54 -6.69
CA ILE A 70 13.85 1.40 -6.43
C ILE A 70 13.00 0.14 -6.32
N ARG A 71 13.11 -0.74 -7.32
CA ARG A 71 12.35 -2.00 -7.39
C ARG A 71 12.89 -3.07 -6.44
N ASP A 72 14.20 -3.30 -6.50
CA ASP A 72 14.90 -4.21 -5.59
C ASP A 72 15.20 -3.49 -4.28
N ALA A 73 14.20 -3.48 -3.41
CA ALA A 73 14.21 -2.77 -2.16
C ALA A 73 13.89 -3.72 -0.99
N GLU A 74 14.28 -5.00 -1.12
CA GLU A 74 14.10 -6.00 -0.06
C GLU A 74 15.14 -5.78 1.03
N VAL A 75 14.67 -5.66 2.28
CA VAL A 75 15.52 -5.56 3.45
C VAL A 75 15.38 -6.85 4.26
N LYS A 76 16.52 -7.46 4.56
CA LYS A 76 16.63 -8.66 5.37
C LYS A 76 17.16 -8.31 6.75
N SER A 77 16.79 -9.12 7.74
CA SER A 77 17.42 -9.08 9.05
C SER A 77 18.90 -9.44 8.96
N ALA A 78 19.70 -8.92 9.89
CA ALA A 78 21.13 -9.23 9.95
C ALA A 78 21.34 -10.75 10.18
N PRO A 79 22.49 -11.31 9.74
CA PRO A 79 22.80 -12.72 9.98
C PRO A 79 22.69 -13.08 11.47
N GLY A 80 21.99 -14.17 11.77
CA GLY A 80 21.76 -14.62 13.15
C GLY A 80 20.60 -13.93 13.88
N GLN A 81 19.88 -13.01 13.23
CA GLN A 81 18.66 -12.40 13.76
C GLN A 81 17.41 -12.97 13.08
N THR A 82 16.38 -13.23 13.87
CA THR A 82 15.03 -13.51 13.37
C THR A 82 14.30 -12.20 13.20
N GLY A 83 13.84 -11.89 11.99
CA GLY A 83 13.01 -10.73 11.74
C GLY A 83 12.23 -10.84 10.44
N LEU A 84 11.42 -9.82 10.19
CA LEU A 84 10.60 -9.74 8.98
C LEU A 84 11.46 -9.38 7.78
N ILE A 85 11.19 -10.05 6.66
CA ILE A 85 11.73 -9.63 5.36
C ILE A 85 10.69 -8.70 4.76
N ILE A 86 11.05 -7.42 4.65
CA ILE A 86 10.18 -6.34 4.18
C ILE A 86 10.71 -5.78 2.86
N SER A 87 9.88 -5.01 2.17
CA SER A 87 10.38 -4.09 1.14
C SER A 87 10.25 -2.67 1.65
N GLU A 88 11.35 -1.91 1.64
CA GLU A 88 11.42 -0.54 2.13
C GLU A 88 12.00 0.36 1.04
N SER A 89 11.20 1.30 0.54
CA SER A 89 11.59 2.19 -0.55
C SER A 89 10.89 3.52 -0.43
N TYR A 90 11.56 4.59 -0.86
CA TYR A 90 10.87 5.84 -1.14
C TYR A 90 9.84 5.61 -2.25
N CYS A 91 8.70 6.27 -2.13
CA CYS A 91 7.67 6.25 -3.15
C CYS A 91 7.36 7.69 -3.53
N GLU A 92 7.08 7.90 -4.80
CA GLU A 92 6.58 9.16 -5.33
C GLU A 92 5.27 8.91 -6.05
N GLY A 93 4.43 9.93 -6.15
CA GLY A 93 3.08 9.71 -6.60
C GLY A 93 2.28 10.97 -6.80
N THR A 94 1.04 10.77 -7.21
CA THR A 94 0.05 11.83 -7.36
C THR A 94 -1.12 11.56 -6.44
N VAL A 95 -1.81 12.62 -6.06
CA VAL A 95 -3.04 12.53 -5.28
C VAL A 95 -4.19 13.16 -6.05
N LYS A 96 -5.33 12.48 -6.04
CA LYS A 96 -6.62 13.10 -6.31
C LYS A 96 -7.32 13.27 -4.98
N TRP A 97 -7.69 14.50 -4.64
CA TRP A 97 -8.40 14.85 -3.42
C TRP A 97 -9.71 15.56 -3.76
N GLU A 98 -10.84 15.02 -3.26
CA GLU A 98 -12.18 15.60 -3.50
C GLU A 98 -12.45 15.89 -4.99
N GLY A 99 -12.06 14.97 -5.87
CA GLY A 99 -12.25 15.15 -7.31
C GLY A 99 -11.13 15.90 -8.03
N LYS A 100 -10.21 16.58 -7.32
CA LYS A 100 -9.16 17.43 -7.91
C LYS A 100 -7.79 16.76 -7.84
N THR A 101 -7.05 16.76 -8.94
CA THR A 101 -5.64 16.34 -8.93
C THR A 101 -4.81 17.42 -8.26
N LEU A 102 -4.06 17.07 -7.21
CA LEU A 102 -3.07 17.96 -6.60
C LEU A 102 -1.67 17.58 -7.10
N PRO A 103 -0.76 18.56 -7.23
CA PRO A 103 0.65 18.30 -7.52
C PRO A 103 1.31 17.49 -6.40
#